data_AF-A0AAD1FIW6-F1
#
_entry.id   AF-A0AAD1FIW6-F1
#
_cell.length_a   1.000
_cell.length_b   1.000
_cell.length_c   1.000
_cell.angle_alpha   90.00
_cell.angle_beta   90.00
_cell.angle_gamma   90.00
#
_symmetry.space_group_name_H-M   'P 1'
#
loop_
_entity.id
_entity.type
_entity.pdbx_description
1 polymer ?
#
loop_
_entity_poly.entity_id
_entity_poly.type
_entity_poly.pdbx_seq_one_letter_code
_entity_poly.pdbx_strand_id
1 'polypeptide(L)'
;MENREVKVWKISVGGTNKIKLHKKAFANKILYIGFTQIEEKDYHFNGEKNPRKSENQVALLQHGIEVGDFVLVPRTNLYASFLAKITKPYHYVKEDDESAEFPRRFEIEPISQFGKFKLKNLKEKQWNNTTVGELTYGSLNDLYDDFNVKQNTEENSVQKLEDMKNMSKYGKQILNSYNLILHGAPGTGKTYLARQIASEIVSDGQKQKWEDLSDDEKSQIGFVQFHPSYDYTDFVEGLRPVSDKGQIGFKLQDGIFKKFCKKAKENPNKKFVFTIDEINRGEISKIFGELFFSIDPDYRGKDGKVTTQYANLRETDKEFYIPENVYIIGTMNDIDRSVDTFDFAMRRRFRFVEIKAADTMGMWENNDKFDNDKIEEARNRLTNLNKAISDTEGLNSHYHIGPSYFLKLPSVNYDYDLLWSDYLEPLLKDYLRGSYDETDSLDKLKDAYNNEGKTDETH
;
A
#
# COMPACT_ATOMS: atom_id res chain seq x y z
N MET A 1 30.45 -0.42 19.60
CA MET A 1 30.77 -1.75 19.03
C MET A 1 31.61 -1.49 17.80
N GLU A 2 32.80 -2.07 17.72
CA GLU A 2 33.72 -1.85 16.58
C GLU A 2 33.00 -2.17 15.25
N ASN A 3 33.17 -1.31 14.25
CA ASN A 3 32.67 -1.51 12.89
C ASN A 3 33.38 -2.73 12.27
N ARG A 4 32.87 -3.92 12.57
CA ARG A 4 33.30 -5.15 11.93
C ARG A 4 32.83 -5.15 10.48
N GLU A 5 33.74 -5.47 9.57
CA GLU A 5 33.42 -5.70 8.17
C GLU A 5 32.56 -6.97 8.03
N VAL A 6 31.32 -6.81 7.55
CA VAL A 6 30.37 -7.92 7.32
C VAL A 6 30.83 -8.75 6.13
N LYS A 7 30.85 -10.07 6.27
CA LYS A 7 31.37 -10.98 5.23
C LYS A 7 30.26 -11.67 4.44
N VAL A 8 30.62 -12.19 3.26
CA VAL A 8 29.73 -12.95 2.39
C VAL A 8 30.26 -14.37 2.25
N TRP A 9 29.42 -15.35 2.58
CA TRP A 9 29.78 -16.77 2.55
C TRP A 9 28.98 -17.52 1.47
N LYS A 10 29.67 -18.41 0.76
CA LYS A 10 29.01 -19.47 0.01
C LYS A 10 28.82 -20.66 0.94
N ILE A 11 27.59 -21.15 1.11
CA ILE A 11 27.32 -22.41 1.84
C ILE A 11 26.44 -23.34 1.02
N SER A 12 26.92 -24.55 0.76
CA SER A 12 26.21 -25.57 0.00
C SER A 12 25.22 -26.32 0.90
N VAL A 13 23.94 -26.36 0.49
CA VAL A 13 22.86 -27.02 1.24
C VAL A 13 22.66 -28.43 0.71
N GLY A 14 23.37 -29.42 1.29
CA GLY A 14 23.34 -30.82 0.82
C GLY A 14 23.87 -31.04 -0.61
N GLY A 15 24.54 -30.04 -1.20
CA GLY A 15 25.10 -30.03 -2.56
C GLY A 15 24.42 -29.00 -3.49
N THR A 16 25.11 -28.57 -4.54
CA THR A 16 24.69 -27.45 -5.41
C THR A 16 23.45 -27.72 -6.28
N ASN A 17 23.04 -28.97 -6.43
CA ASN A 17 21.93 -29.39 -7.31
C ASN A 17 20.67 -29.84 -6.55
N LYS A 18 20.62 -29.68 -5.22
CA LYS A 18 19.49 -30.14 -4.39
C LYS A 18 18.39 -29.08 -4.25
N ILE A 19 17.78 -28.69 -5.36
CA ILE A 19 16.78 -27.59 -5.40
C ILE A 19 15.63 -27.78 -4.40
N LYS A 20 15.15 -29.02 -4.18
CA LYS A 20 14.12 -29.30 -3.16
C LYS A 20 14.59 -28.94 -1.75
N LEU A 21 15.83 -29.27 -1.41
CA LEU A 21 16.42 -28.95 -0.12
C LEU A 21 16.71 -27.44 0.01
N HIS A 22 17.08 -26.77 -1.09
CA HIS A 22 17.22 -25.32 -1.10
C HIS A 22 15.88 -24.62 -0.82
N LYS A 23 14.78 -25.10 -1.43
CA LYS A 23 13.42 -24.60 -1.15
C LYS A 23 13.03 -24.81 0.31
N LYS A 24 13.32 -26.00 0.86
CA LYS A 24 13.09 -26.32 2.28
C LYS A 24 13.89 -25.40 3.20
N ALA A 25 15.15 -25.15 2.87
CA ALA A 25 16.02 -24.25 3.64
C ALA A 25 15.50 -22.81 3.66
N PHE A 26 15.06 -22.30 2.50
CA PHE A 26 14.46 -20.98 2.39
C PHE A 26 13.16 -20.86 3.19
N ALA A 27 12.24 -21.81 3.03
CA ALA A 27 10.94 -21.78 3.70
C ALA A 27 11.06 -21.92 5.23
N ASN A 28 11.94 -22.80 5.69
CA ASN A 28 12.12 -23.06 7.11
C ASN A 28 13.11 -22.11 7.78
N LYS A 29 13.73 -21.18 7.03
CA LYS A 29 14.74 -20.25 7.56
C LYS A 29 15.95 -20.95 8.20
N ILE A 30 16.32 -22.12 7.67
CA ILE A 30 17.39 -22.97 8.20
C ILE A 30 18.30 -23.44 7.05
N LEU A 31 19.61 -23.21 7.15
CA LEU A 31 20.59 -23.83 6.26
C LEU A 31 20.98 -25.21 6.77
N TYR A 32 20.73 -26.24 5.95
CA TYR A 32 21.08 -27.63 6.24
C TYR A 32 22.45 -27.98 5.64
N ILE A 33 23.44 -28.29 6.47
CA ILE A 33 24.82 -28.47 6.03
C ILE A 33 25.24 -29.95 6.09
N GLY A 34 25.77 -30.47 4.98
CA GLY A 34 26.12 -31.89 4.82
C GLY A 34 27.58 -32.20 5.12
N PHE A 35 27.83 -32.92 6.22
CA PHE A 35 29.12 -33.53 6.59
C PHE A 35 28.88 -34.85 7.34
N THR A 36 28.21 -35.81 6.71
CA THR A 36 27.78 -37.06 7.37
C THR A 36 28.93 -37.96 7.84
N GLN A 37 30.14 -37.77 7.31
CA GLN A 37 31.34 -38.57 7.65
C GLN A 37 32.29 -37.88 8.65
N ILE A 38 31.92 -36.69 9.16
CA ILE A 38 32.74 -35.94 10.11
C ILE A 38 32.04 -35.94 11.47
N GLU A 39 32.73 -36.43 12.50
CA GLU A 39 32.28 -36.42 13.89
C GLU A 39 32.04 -34.98 14.37
N GLU A 40 31.04 -34.76 15.21
CA GLU A 40 30.87 -33.45 15.84
C GLU A 40 31.75 -33.33 17.09
N LYS A 41 32.73 -32.43 17.00
CA LYS A 41 33.56 -31.97 18.11
C LYS A 41 34.02 -30.55 17.84
N ASP A 42 34.64 -29.92 18.82
CA ASP A 42 35.22 -28.59 18.64
C ASP A 42 36.51 -28.68 17.80
N TYR A 43 36.46 -28.19 16.56
CA TYR A 43 37.61 -28.18 15.66
C TYR A 43 38.38 -26.86 15.74
N HIS A 44 39.71 -26.93 15.89
CA HIS A 44 40.55 -25.73 15.93
C HIS A 44 40.49 -24.94 14.61
N PHE A 45 40.02 -23.70 14.68
CA PHE A 45 39.96 -22.80 13.53
C PHE A 45 41.28 -22.06 13.33
N ASN A 46 41.92 -22.31 12.20
CA ASN A 46 43.23 -21.76 11.81
C ASN A 46 43.14 -20.40 11.07
N GLY A 47 41.95 -19.79 10.99
CA GLY A 47 41.72 -18.54 10.26
C GLY A 47 41.58 -18.69 8.73
N GLU A 48 41.59 -19.92 8.21
CA GLU A 48 41.48 -20.18 6.77
C GLU A 48 40.05 -19.87 6.27
N LYS A 49 39.94 -18.95 5.33
CA LYS A 49 38.66 -18.47 4.78
C LYS A 49 38.07 -19.36 3.68
N ASN A 50 38.91 -20.18 3.05
CA ASN A 50 38.55 -21.08 1.95
C ASN A 50 39.20 -22.49 2.13
N PRO A 51 38.91 -23.19 3.24
CA PRO A 51 39.56 -24.45 3.57
C PRO A 51 39.15 -25.59 2.67
N ARG A 52 40.13 -26.39 2.21
CA ARG A 52 39.87 -27.59 1.39
C ARG A 52 39.51 -28.82 2.24
N LYS A 53 40.16 -29.02 3.39
CA LYS A 53 39.91 -30.17 4.27
C LYS A 53 38.54 -30.07 4.94
N SER A 54 37.81 -31.18 5.04
CA SER A 54 36.46 -31.19 5.62
C SER A 54 36.46 -30.75 7.08
N GLU A 55 37.47 -31.15 7.87
CA GLU A 55 37.60 -30.75 9.27
C GLU A 55 37.79 -29.23 9.41
N ASN A 56 38.63 -28.64 8.55
CA ASN A 56 38.84 -27.19 8.55
C ASN A 56 37.60 -26.44 8.06
N GLN A 57 36.81 -27.03 7.16
CA GLN A 57 35.51 -26.48 6.75
C GLN A 57 34.51 -26.50 7.91
N VAL A 58 34.47 -27.57 8.70
CA VAL A 58 33.64 -27.62 9.92
C VAL A 58 34.13 -26.60 10.96
N ALA A 59 35.45 -26.47 11.16
CA ALA A 59 36.02 -25.44 12.02
C ALA A 59 35.62 -24.02 11.59
N LEU A 60 35.62 -23.76 10.27
CA LEU A 60 35.16 -22.48 9.71
C LEU A 60 33.68 -22.22 9.98
N LEU A 61 32.83 -23.26 9.87
CA LEU A 61 31.41 -23.14 10.20
C LEU A 61 31.19 -22.89 11.70
N GLN A 62 31.95 -23.57 12.56
CA GLN A 62 31.84 -23.44 14.02
C GLN A 62 32.28 -22.06 14.53
N HIS A 63 33.37 -21.51 13.96
CA HIS A 63 34.09 -20.39 14.59
C HIS A 63 34.32 -19.18 13.69
N GLY A 64 34.25 -19.33 12.36
CA GLY A 64 34.61 -18.24 11.44
C GLY A 64 33.43 -17.50 10.81
N ILE A 65 32.22 -18.06 10.89
CA ILE A 65 30.98 -17.42 10.43
C ILE A 65 30.24 -16.86 11.64
N GLU A 66 29.84 -15.59 11.58
CA GLU A 66 29.20 -14.91 12.69
C GLU A 66 27.79 -14.42 12.37
N VAL A 67 27.03 -14.15 13.44
CA VAL A 67 25.71 -13.52 13.33
C VAL A 67 25.86 -12.16 12.65
N GLY A 68 25.05 -11.92 11.64
CA GLY A 68 25.11 -10.72 10.82
C GLY A 68 25.79 -10.88 9.47
N ASP A 69 26.61 -11.92 9.28
CA ASP A 69 27.21 -12.22 7.98
C ASP A 69 26.15 -12.63 6.94
N PHE A 70 26.45 -12.39 5.67
CA PHE A 70 25.61 -12.82 4.56
C PHE A 70 26.00 -14.21 4.07
N VAL A 71 25.00 -14.95 3.63
CA VAL A 71 25.18 -16.28 3.04
C VAL A 71 24.33 -16.41 1.78
N LEU A 72 24.93 -16.96 0.75
CA LEU A 72 24.22 -17.40 -0.45
C LEU A 72 24.31 -18.90 -0.64
N VAL A 73 23.26 -19.46 -1.24
CA VAL A 73 23.18 -20.90 -1.54
C VAL A 73 23.49 -21.14 -3.02
N PRO A 74 24.65 -21.73 -3.36
CA PRO A 74 25.12 -21.90 -4.73
C PRO A 74 24.28 -22.90 -5.53
N ARG A 75 24.23 -22.68 -6.84
CA ARG A 75 23.69 -23.56 -7.91
C ARG A 75 24.76 -23.75 -8.99
N THR A 76 24.44 -24.45 -10.08
CA THR A 76 25.35 -24.60 -11.24
C THR A 76 25.78 -23.26 -11.85
N ASN A 77 26.96 -23.20 -12.46
CA ASN A 77 27.45 -22.10 -13.32
C ASN A 77 27.34 -20.68 -12.71
N LEU A 78 27.82 -20.48 -11.48
CA LEU A 78 27.72 -19.19 -10.75
C LEU A 78 26.29 -18.66 -10.57
N TYR A 79 25.30 -19.55 -10.61
CA TYR A 79 23.97 -19.20 -10.14
C TYR A 79 23.85 -19.42 -8.64
N ALA A 80 22.98 -18.68 -7.98
CA ALA A 80 22.58 -18.88 -6.60
C ALA A 80 21.06 -19.05 -6.47
N SER A 81 20.62 -19.64 -5.36
CA SER A 81 19.21 -19.89 -5.08
C SER A 81 18.54 -18.73 -4.37
N PHE A 82 19.24 -18.12 -3.41
CA PHE A 82 18.80 -16.98 -2.62
C PHE A 82 19.99 -16.44 -1.84
N LEU A 83 19.82 -15.23 -1.31
CA LEU A 83 20.70 -14.56 -0.37
C LEU A 83 19.98 -14.43 0.98
N ALA A 84 20.71 -14.63 2.07
CA ALA A 84 20.20 -14.55 3.43
C ALA A 84 21.24 -13.96 4.39
N LYS A 85 20.80 -13.55 5.58
CA LYS A 85 21.64 -13.10 6.69
C LYS A 85 21.66 -14.17 7.80
N ILE A 86 22.81 -14.45 8.39
CA ILE A 86 22.95 -15.35 9.54
C ILE A 86 22.33 -14.68 10.78
N THR A 87 21.41 -15.37 11.46
CA THR A 87 20.68 -14.83 12.61
C THR A 87 21.04 -15.49 13.94
N LYS A 88 21.56 -16.72 13.90
CA LYS A 88 22.09 -17.44 15.07
C LYS A 88 23.43 -18.09 14.74
N PRO A 89 24.30 -18.28 15.74
CA PRO A 89 25.56 -19.00 15.55
C PRO A 89 25.30 -20.46 15.10
N TYR A 90 26.36 -21.08 14.61
CA TYR A 90 26.37 -22.50 14.27
C TYR A 90 25.84 -23.36 15.42
N HIS A 91 25.03 -24.35 15.10
CA HIS A 91 24.59 -25.34 16.08
C HIS A 91 24.46 -26.73 15.43
N TYR A 92 24.58 -27.74 16.29
CA TYR A 92 24.49 -29.15 15.95
C TYR A 92 23.30 -29.79 16.67
N VAL A 93 22.44 -30.48 15.93
CA VAL A 93 21.28 -31.21 16.46
C VAL A 93 21.59 -32.71 16.45
N LYS A 94 21.56 -33.37 17.62
CA LYS A 94 21.85 -34.81 17.78
C LYS A 94 20.72 -35.71 17.25
N GLU A 95 21.07 -36.94 16.87
CA GLU A 95 20.24 -37.91 16.14
C GLU A 95 18.99 -38.46 16.86
N ASP A 96 18.75 -38.15 18.14
CA ASP A 96 17.55 -38.61 18.88
C ASP A 96 16.24 -37.92 18.41
N ASP A 97 16.34 -37.00 17.46
CA ASP A 97 15.24 -36.33 16.78
C ASP A 97 15.04 -36.99 15.40
N GLU A 98 13.89 -37.65 15.18
CA GLU A 98 13.52 -38.41 13.96
C GLU A 98 13.63 -37.61 12.63
N SER A 99 13.97 -36.32 12.70
CA SER A 99 14.00 -35.36 11.60
C SER A 99 15.39 -34.97 11.04
N ALA A 100 16.51 -35.42 11.61
CA ALA A 100 17.81 -34.79 11.36
C ALA A 100 18.69 -35.43 10.25
N GLU A 101 18.20 -35.49 8.99
CA GLU A 101 19.03 -35.83 7.81
C GLU A 101 20.29 -34.93 7.66
N PHE A 102 20.25 -33.73 8.24
CA PHE A 102 21.35 -32.76 8.28
C PHE A 102 21.46 -32.15 9.69
N PRO A 103 22.43 -32.60 10.52
CA PRO A 103 22.53 -32.18 11.92
C PRO A 103 23.20 -30.80 12.10
N ARG A 104 24.03 -30.37 11.13
CA ARG A 104 24.75 -29.09 11.15
C ARG A 104 23.92 -27.99 10.52
N ARG A 105 23.69 -26.89 11.24
CA ARG A 105 22.71 -25.88 10.84
C ARG A 105 23.12 -24.45 11.19
N PHE A 106 22.56 -23.52 10.41
CA PHE A 106 22.42 -22.10 10.78
C PHE A 106 20.96 -21.69 10.65
N GLU A 107 20.48 -20.83 11.54
CA GLU A 107 19.26 -20.07 11.31
C GLU A 107 19.57 -18.81 10.50
N ILE A 108 18.68 -18.49 9.55
CA ILE A 108 18.88 -17.43 8.57
C ILE A 108 17.63 -16.60 8.36
N GLU A 109 17.80 -15.34 7.96
CA GLU A 109 16.72 -14.52 7.43
C GLU A 109 16.96 -14.32 5.92
N PRO A 110 16.13 -14.90 5.03
CA PRO A 110 16.25 -14.64 3.60
C PRO A 110 16.00 -13.17 3.28
N ILE A 111 16.90 -12.56 2.52
CA ILE A 111 16.81 -11.15 2.12
C ILE A 111 16.48 -10.97 0.63
N SER A 112 16.68 -12.02 -0.18
CA SER A 112 16.16 -12.10 -1.54
C SER A 112 14.96 -13.03 -1.59
N GLN A 113 14.16 -12.96 -2.66
CA GLN A 113 13.23 -14.03 -3.01
C GLN A 113 13.98 -15.34 -3.32
N PHE A 114 13.29 -16.48 -3.26
CA PHE A 114 13.82 -17.75 -3.78
C PHE A 114 13.78 -17.74 -5.30
N GLY A 115 14.91 -17.97 -5.96
CA GLY A 115 15.00 -17.81 -7.40
C GLY A 115 16.22 -18.48 -8.01
N LYS A 116 16.59 -18.07 -9.22
CA LYS A 116 17.81 -18.48 -9.91
C LYS A 116 18.57 -17.21 -10.30
N PHE A 117 19.48 -16.78 -9.44
CA PHE A 117 20.21 -15.52 -9.58
C PHE A 117 21.55 -15.76 -10.24
N LYS A 118 21.87 -15.02 -11.30
CA LYS A 118 23.19 -15.08 -11.94
C LYS A 118 24.09 -14.06 -11.27
N LEU A 119 25.20 -14.51 -10.69
CA LEU A 119 26.15 -13.62 -10.03
C LEU A 119 27.05 -12.98 -11.09
N LYS A 120 26.89 -11.67 -11.30
CA LYS A 120 27.61 -10.90 -12.32
C LYS A 120 28.73 -10.08 -11.70
N ASN A 121 28.52 -9.61 -10.47
CA ASN A 121 29.43 -8.70 -9.80
C ASN A 121 30.37 -9.42 -8.80
N LEU A 122 30.17 -10.72 -8.60
CA LEU A 122 31.11 -11.58 -7.86
C LEU A 122 32.48 -11.56 -8.57
N LYS A 123 33.56 -11.29 -7.82
CA LYS A 123 34.92 -11.20 -8.40
C LYS A 123 35.45 -12.55 -8.88
N GLU A 124 34.91 -13.65 -8.36
CA GLU A 124 35.29 -15.02 -8.71
C GLU A 124 34.60 -15.51 -9.99
N LYS A 125 35.34 -16.26 -10.82
CA LYS A 125 34.85 -16.76 -12.11
C LYS A 125 34.26 -18.18 -12.07
N GLN A 126 34.30 -18.85 -10.92
CA GLN A 126 33.72 -20.19 -10.71
C GLN A 126 33.48 -20.47 -9.23
N TRP A 127 32.57 -21.38 -8.92
CA TRP A 127 32.43 -21.88 -7.54
C TRP A 127 33.67 -22.67 -7.13
N ASN A 128 34.14 -22.45 -5.91
CA ASN A 128 35.05 -23.39 -5.27
C ASN A 128 34.36 -24.76 -5.05
N ASN A 129 35.13 -25.85 -5.02
CA ASN A 129 34.62 -27.21 -4.83
C ASN A 129 34.43 -27.59 -3.35
N THR A 130 34.30 -26.61 -2.46
CA THR A 130 34.12 -26.80 -1.01
C THR A 130 32.67 -26.61 -0.60
N THR A 131 32.25 -27.06 0.59
CA THR A 131 30.90 -26.80 1.09
C THR A 131 30.76 -25.33 1.49
N VAL A 132 31.79 -24.76 2.11
CA VAL A 132 31.84 -23.39 2.63
C VAL A 132 33.07 -22.64 2.11
N GLY A 133 32.95 -21.32 1.93
CA GLY A 133 34.06 -20.43 1.66
C GLY A 133 33.65 -18.96 1.59
N GLU A 134 34.55 -18.06 1.96
CA GLU A 134 34.34 -16.62 1.85
C GLU A 134 34.36 -16.20 0.38
N LEU A 135 33.38 -15.41 -0.02
CA LEU A 135 33.27 -14.81 -1.34
C LEU A 135 33.65 -13.34 -1.29
N THR A 136 34.29 -12.87 -2.36
CA THR A 136 34.66 -11.45 -2.48
C THR A 136 33.74 -10.72 -3.46
N TYR A 137 33.07 -9.69 -2.96
CA TYR A 137 32.28 -8.72 -3.74
C TYR A 137 33.01 -7.38 -3.87
N GLY A 138 32.59 -6.54 -4.83
CA GLY A 138 33.10 -5.17 -4.97
C GLY A 138 32.58 -4.24 -3.87
N SER A 139 31.30 -4.40 -3.51
CA SER A 139 30.59 -3.69 -2.47
C SER A 139 29.38 -4.51 -2.00
N LEU A 140 28.74 -4.11 -0.91
CA LEU A 140 27.45 -4.68 -0.50
C LEU A 140 26.36 -4.39 -1.54
N ASN A 141 26.48 -3.30 -2.30
CA ASN A 141 25.55 -2.93 -3.35
C ASN A 141 25.59 -3.92 -4.51
N ASP A 142 26.79 -4.30 -4.93
CA ASP A 142 27.01 -5.29 -5.97
C ASP A 142 26.37 -6.64 -5.61
N LEU A 143 26.42 -7.01 -4.33
CA LEU A 143 25.78 -8.21 -3.80
C LEU A 143 24.25 -8.09 -3.91
N TYR A 144 23.67 -7.00 -3.45
CA TYR A 144 22.22 -6.80 -3.53
C TYR A 144 21.71 -6.74 -4.97
N ASP A 145 22.46 -6.11 -5.88
CA ASP A 145 22.15 -6.05 -7.31
C ASP A 145 22.12 -7.44 -7.95
N ASP A 146 23.08 -8.31 -7.63
CA ASP A 146 23.12 -9.71 -8.12
C ASP A 146 21.86 -10.51 -7.71
N PHE A 147 21.21 -10.12 -6.62
CA PHE A 147 20.02 -10.76 -6.06
C PHE A 147 18.73 -9.95 -6.22
N ASN A 148 18.76 -8.82 -6.95
CA ASN A 148 17.66 -7.88 -7.09
C ASN A 148 17.04 -7.46 -5.74
N VAL A 149 17.88 -7.28 -4.71
CA VAL A 149 17.45 -6.83 -3.39
C VAL A 149 17.37 -5.30 -3.41
N LYS A 150 16.17 -4.74 -3.25
CA LYS A 150 15.98 -3.29 -3.10
C LYS A 150 16.66 -2.88 -1.79
N GLN A 151 17.69 -2.03 -1.87
CA GLN A 151 18.36 -1.54 -0.67
C GLN A 151 17.44 -0.63 0.13
N ASN A 152 17.15 -1.03 1.36
CA ASN A 152 16.74 -0.11 2.39
C ASN A 152 17.98 0.12 3.27
N THR A 153 18.63 1.28 3.14
CA THR A 153 19.65 1.71 4.11
C THR A 153 19.04 1.75 5.51
N GLU A 154 19.79 1.40 6.55
CA GLU A 154 19.30 1.36 7.93
C GLU A 154 18.74 2.72 8.40
N GLU A 155 19.30 3.84 7.92
CA GLU A 155 18.74 5.20 8.10
C GLU A 155 17.32 5.33 7.52
N ASN A 156 17.07 4.76 6.33
CA ASN A 156 15.73 4.73 5.73
C ASN A 156 14.78 3.80 6.47
N SER A 157 15.27 2.76 7.17
CA SER A 157 14.40 1.87 7.95
C SER A 157 13.92 2.53 9.25
N VAL A 158 14.78 3.29 9.92
CA VAL A 158 14.42 4.08 11.11
C VAL A 158 13.52 5.24 10.71
N GLN A 159 13.87 5.98 9.66
CA GLN A 159 13.04 7.07 9.13
C GLN A 159 11.67 6.54 8.67
N LYS A 160 11.61 5.45 7.90
CA LYS A 160 10.35 4.85 7.46
C LYS A 160 9.51 4.30 8.63
N LEU A 161 10.14 3.81 9.69
CA LEU A 161 9.46 3.41 10.93
C LEU A 161 8.92 4.62 11.72
N GLU A 162 9.65 5.75 11.72
CA GLU A 162 9.20 7.02 12.32
C GLU A 162 8.10 7.69 11.50
N ASP A 163 8.25 7.77 10.18
CA ASP A 163 7.23 8.23 9.23
C ASP A 163 5.97 7.38 9.39
N MET A 164 6.11 6.05 9.43
CA MET A 164 5.00 5.13 9.71
C MET A 164 4.44 5.29 11.12
N LYS A 165 5.19 5.71 12.14
CA LYS A 165 4.63 6.00 13.47
C LYS A 165 3.75 7.24 13.42
N ASN A 166 4.19 8.28 12.73
CA ASN A 166 3.51 9.57 12.59
C ASN A 166 2.28 9.49 11.66
N MET A 167 2.22 8.49 10.78
CA MET A 167 1.04 8.22 9.95
C MET A 167 -0.21 7.93 10.79
N SER A 168 -1.30 8.57 10.38
CA SER A 168 -2.67 8.23 10.75
C SER A 168 -3.00 6.78 10.43
N LYS A 169 -4.08 6.28 11.04
CA LYS A 169 -4.63 4.96 10.72
C LYS A 169 -4.80 4.79 9.22
N TYR A 170 -5.36 5.78 8.53
CA TYR A 170 -5.63 5.69 7.09
C TYR A 170 -4.38 5.80 6.24
N GLY A 171 -3.40 6.64 6.64
CA GLY A 171 -2.08 6.71 6.01
C GLY A 171 -1.37 5.34 6.01
N LYS A 172 -1.36 4.65 7.16
CA LYS A 172 -0.85 3.27 7.26
C LYS A 172 -1.58 2.29 6.35
N GLN A 173 -2.91 2.42 6.26
CA GLN A 173 -3.72 1.52 5.45
C GLN A 173 -3.39 1.66 3.96
N ILE A 174 -3.28 2.89 3.44
CA ILE A 174 -2.95 3.11 2.03
C ILE A 174 -1.51 2.75 1.69
N LEU A 175 -0.55 3.00 2.59
CA LEU A 175 0.84 2.58 2.37
C LEU A 175 0.98 1.06 2.21
N ASN A 176 0.11 0.30 2.88
CA ASN A 176 0.10 -1.16 2.80
C ASN A 176 -0.74 -1.70 1.63
N SER A 177 -1.87 -1.06 1.31
CA SER A 177 -2.80 -1.57 0.29
C SER A 177 -2.61 -0.96 -1.09
N TYR A 178 -1.88 0.17 -1.20
CA TYR A 178 -1.68 1.00 -2.39
C TYR A 178 -2.93 1.65 -3.01
N ASN A 179 -4.08 0.99 -2.90
CA ASN A 179 -5.37 1.48 -3.32
C ASN A 179 -6.34 1.42 -2.13
N LEU A 180 -7.08 2.50 -1.91
CA LEU A 180 -8.03 2.66 -0.81
C LEU A 180 -9.32 3.27 -1.35
N ILE A 181 -10.47 2.74 -0.95
CA ILE A 181 -11.78 3.36 -1.18
C ILE A 181 -12.36 3.76 0.17
N LEU A 182 -12.62 5.04 0.32
CA LEU A 182 -13.39 5.61 1.42
C LEU A 182 -14.86 5.62 1.01
N HIS A 183 -15.67 4.83 1.68
CA HIS A 183 -17.11 4.75 1.40
C HIS A 183 -17.93 5.07 2.65
N GLY A 184 -19.23 5.29 2.50
CA GLY A 184 -20.10 5.68 3.60
C GLY A 184 -21.18 6.65 3.17
N ALA A 185 -22.02 7.01 4.13
CA ALA A 185 -23.14 7.93 3.94
C ALA A 185 -22.68 9.34 3.49
N PRO A 186 -23.54 10.14 2.84
CA PRO A 186 -23.16 11.47 2.37
C PRO A 186 -22.86 12.43 3.53
N GLY A 187 -21.96 13.36 3.28
CA GLY A 187 -21.57 14.38 4.26
C GLY A 187 -20.65 13.90 5.39
N THR A 188 -20.09 12.69 5.30
CA THR A 188 -19.10 12.18 6.27
C THR A 188 -17.67 12.69 6.00
N GLY A 189 -17.49 13.67 5.10
CA GLY A 189 -16.19 14.30 4.86
C GLY A 189 -15.15 13.45 4.12
N LYS A 190 -15.55 12.38 3.43
CA LYS A 190 -14.64 11.44 2.73
C LYS A 190 -13.67 12.15 1.76
N THR A 191 -14.15 13.10 0.97
CA THR A 191 -13.31 13.87 0.02
C THR A 191 -12.30 14.76 0.74
N TYR A 192 -12.68 15.35 1.86
CA TYR A 192 -11.77 16.11 2.71
C TYR A 192 -10.71 15.19 3.32
N LEU A 193 -11.14 14.06 3.89
CA LEU A 193 -10.25 13.04 4.46
C LEU A 193 -9.28 12.48 3.42
N ALA A 194 -9.73 12.22 2.19
CA ALA A 194 -8.87 11.78 1.09
C ALA A 194 -7.74 12.78 0.81
N ARG A 195 -8.05 14.09 0.80
CA ARG A 195 -7.05 15.15 0.63
C ARG A 195 -6.10 15.27 1.81
N GLN A 196 -6.58 15.07 3.03
CA GLN A 196 -5.71 15.02 4.22
C GLN A 196 -4.74 13.85 4.16
N ILE A 197 -5.23 12.65 3.83
CA ILE A 197 -4.39 11.46 3.67
C ILE A 197 -3.39 11.68 2.53
N ALA A 198 -3.82 12.25 1.39
CA ALA A 198 -2.89 12.55 0.30
C ALA A 198 -1.78 13.51 0.73
N SER A 199 -2.12 14.56 1.47
CA SER A 199 -1.16 15.54 2.00
C SER A 199 -0.20 14.91 3.00
N GLU A 200 -0.72 14.05 3.87
CA GLU A 200 0.04 13.25 4.83
C GLU A 200 1.04 12.33 4.11
N ILE A 201 0.62 11.64 3.06
CA ILE A 201 1.45 10.67 2.36
C ILE A 201 2.59 11.34 1.59
N VAL A 202 2.33 12.44 0.87
CA VAL A 202 3.38 13.13 0.07
C VAL A 202 4.36 13.93 0.92
N SER A 203 3.99 14.22 2.18
CA SER A 203 4.84 14.91 3.16
C SER A 203 5.48 13.97 4.18
N ASP A 204 5.39 12.64 3.96
CA ASP A 204 5.91 11.62 4.87
C ASP A 204 5.42 11.77 6.33
N GLY A 205 4.20 12.26 6.51
CA GLY A 205 3.52 12.37 7.81
C GLY A 205 3.69 13.68 8.52
N GLN A 206 4.41 14.62 7.92
CA GLN A 206 4.69 15.90 8.54
C GLN A 206 3.50 16.88 8.45
N LYS A 207 2.64 16.74 7.43
CA LYS A 207 1.57 17.71 7.13
C LYS A 207 0.27 17.01 6.81
N GLN A 208 -0.84 17.56 7.33
CA GLN A 208 -2.18 17.00 7.07
C GLN A 208 -3.08 17.96 6.28
N LYS A 209 -2.66 19.21 6.09
CA LYS A 209 -3.43 20.22 5.35
C LYS A 209 -2.75 20.50 4.02
N TRP A 210 -3.58 20.68 2.99
CA TRP A 210 -3.14 20.98 1.63
C TRP A 210 -2.36 22.30 1.57
N GLU A 211 -2.75 23.27 2.38
CA GLU A 211 -2.21 24.62 2.42
C GLU A 211 -0.75 24.63 2.89
N ASP A 212 -0.38 23.68 3.77
CA ASP A 212 0.95 23.56 4.36
C ASP A 212 1.95 22.89 3.39
N LEU A 213 1.47 22.28 2.31
CA LEU A 213 2.31 21.62 1.31
C LEU A 213 3.07 22.65 0.46
N SER A 214 4.33 22.34 0.19
CA SER A 214 5.14 23.00 -0.83
C SER A 214 4.58 22.73 -2.23
N ASP A 215 4.96 23.56 -3.22
CA ASP A 215 4.52 23.36 -4.60
C ASP A 215 4.97 22.02 -5.18
N ASP A 216 6.15 21.53 -4.78
CA ASP A 216 6.64 20.21 -5.18
C ASP A 216 5.75 19.09 -4.63
N GLU A 217 5.40 19.12 -3.33
CA GLU A 217 4.50 18.15 -2.69
C GLU A 217 3.08 18.21 -3.31
N LYS A 218 2.53 19.41 -3.51
CA LYS A 218 1.22 19.59 -4.19
C LYS A 218 1.21 18.96 -5.57
N SER A 219 2.34 19.07 -6.28
CA SER A 219 2.49 18.52 -7.61
C SER A 219 2.55 16.98 -7.66
N GLN A 220 2.71 16.32 -6.52
CA GLN A 220 2.65 14.86 -6.35
C GLN A 220 1.23 14.35 -6.10
N ILE A 221 0.25 15.25 -5.96
CA ILE A 221 -1.15 14.91 -5.74
C ILE A 221 -1.96 15.18 -7.03
N GLY A 222 -2.62 14.15 -7.53
CA GLY A 222 -3.61 14.25 -8.60
C GLY A 222 -5.02 14.16 -8.05
N PHE A 223 -5.96 14.85 -8.70
CA PHE A 223 -7.37 14.82 -8.33
C PHE A 223 -8.24 14.78 -9.60
N VAL A 224 -9.27 13.94 -9.58
CA VAL A 224 -10.35 13.93 -10.56
C VAL A 224 -11.65 13.55 -9.86
N GLN A 225 -12.78 14.01 -10.38
CA GLN A 225 -14.09 13.51 -9.99
C GLN A 225 -14.68 12.76 -11.19
N PHE A 226 -15.16 11.53 -10.97
CA PHE A 226 -15.84 10.77 -12.03
C PHE A 226 -17.29 11.21 -12.19
N HIS A 227 -17.76 11.12 -13.43
CA HIS A 227 -19.13 11.38 -13.82
C HIS A 227 -19.55 10.37 -14.91
N PRO A 228 -20.85 10.17 -15.19
CA PRO A 228 -21.31 9.11 -16.09
C PRO A 228 -20.71 9.15 -17.50
N SER A 229 -20.34 10.34 -17.99
CA SER A 229 -19.71 10.53 -19.30
C SER A 229 -18.17 10.46 -19.27
N TYR A 230 -17.54 10.18 -18.14
CA TYR A 230 -16.07 10.16 -18.01
C TYR A 230 -15.53 8.85 -18.58
N ASP A 231 -14.51 8.91 -19.44
CA ASP A 231 -14.05 7.74 -20.18
C ASP A 231 -12.53 7.55 -20.24
N TYR A 232 -12.12 6.47 -20.90
CA TYR A 232 -10.71 6.12 -21.10
C TYR A 232 -9.91 7.22 -21.81
N THR A 233 -10.54 7.98 -22.72
CA THR A 233 -9.86 9.01 -23.52
C THR A 233 -9.44 10.19 -22.67
N ASP A 234 -10.21 10.51 -21.63
CA ASP A 234 -9.90 11.54 -20.64
C ASP A 234 -8.86 11.08 -19.61
N PHE A 235 -8.95 9.80 -19.21
CA PHE A 235 -8.17 9.26 -18.10
C PHE A 235 -6.80 8.74 -18.50
N VAL A 236 -6.75 7.91 -19.54
CA VAL A 236 -5.55 7.18 -19.96
C VAL A 236 -4.94 7.81 -21.20
N GLU A 237 -5.64 7.82 -22.33
CA GLU A 237 -5.20 8.47 -23.57
C GLU A 237 -6.28 8.47 -24.64
N GLY A 238 -6.26 9.47 -25.51
CA GLY A 238 -7.20 9.55 -26.62
C GLY A 238 -6.75 10.49 -27.73
N LEU A 239 -7.41 10.39 -28.88
CA LEU A 239 -7.22 11.30 -30.00
C LEU A 239 -7.97 12.61 -29.74
N ARG A 240 -7.26 13.74 -29.77
CA ARG A 240 -7.84 15.07 -29.63
C ARG A 240 -7.63 15.89 -30.90
N PRO A 241 -8.62 16.69 -31.32
CA PRO A 241 -8.45 17.58 -32.46
C PRO A 241 -7.37 18.62 -32.14
N VAL A 242 -6.50 18.87 -33.10
CA VAL A 242 -5.48 19.93 -33.05
C VAL A 242 -5.59 20.75 -34.33
N SER A 243 -5.55 22.07 -34.19
CA SER A 243 -5.51 22.97 -35.34
C SER A 243 -4.05 23.29 -35.65
N ASP A 244 -3.60 22.93 -36.85
CA ASP A 244 -2.34 23.41 -37.41
C ASP A 244 -2.64 24.16 -38.71
N LYS A 245 -2.36 25.47 -38.71
CA LYS A 245 -2.51 26.36 -39.87
C LYS A 245 -3.88 26.26 -40.59
N GLY A 246 -4.96 26.09 -39.83
CA GLY A 246 -6.33 26.03 -40.35
C GLY A 246 -6.79 24.65 -40.83
N GLN A 247 -5.95 23.61 -40.73
CA GLN A 247 -6.37 22.22 -40.90
C GLN A 247 -6.59 21.56 -39.53
N ILE A 248 -7.73 20.89 -39.38
CA ILE A 248 -8.06 20.11 -38.19
C ILE A 248 -7.45 18.71 -38.38
N GLY A 249 -6.44 18.39 -37.58
CA GLY A 249 -5.88 17.05 -37.44
C GLY A 249 -6.23 16.42 -36.09
N PHE A 250 -5.86 15.16 -35.88
CA PHE A 250 -5.97 14.51 -34.57
C PHE A 250 -4.59 14.12 -34.06
N LYS A 251 -4.35 14.38 -32.77
CA LYS A 251 -3.12 13.96 -32.08
C LYS A 251 -3.47 13.10 -30.88
N LEU A 252 -2.72 12.02 -30.70
CA LEU A 252 -2.78 11.22 -29.47
C LEU A 252 -2.28 12.06 -28.30
N GLN A 253 -3.09 12.17 -27.26
CA GLN A 253 -2.75 12.87 -26.03
C GLN A 253 -2.91 11.94 -24.83
N ASP A 254 -1.97 12.03 -23.90
CA ASP A 254 -2.09 11.34 -22.61
C ASP A 254 -3.24 11.97 -21.80
N GLY A 255 -4.06 11.11 -21.21
CA GLY A 255 -5.07 11.48 -20.22
C GLY A 255 -4.45 11.87 -18.88
N ILE A 256 -5.29 12.34 -17.96
CA ILE A 256 -4.83 12.92 -16.69
C ILE A 256 -4.01 11.92 -15.85
N PHE A 257 -4.46 10.66 -15.78
CA PHE A 257 -3.82 9.64 -14.95
C PHE A 257 -2.53 9.12 -15.58
N LYS A 258 -2.49 8.96 -16.90
CA LYS A 258 -1.27 8.57 -17.61
C LYS A 258 -0.17 9.63 -17.49
N LYS A 259 -0.52 10.92 -17.62
CA LYS A 259 0.40 12.04 -17.36
C LYS A 259 0.94 12.01 -15.93
N PHE A 260 0.05 11.81 -14.96
CA PHE A 260 0.41 11.72 -13.55
C PHE A 260 1.39 10.57 -13.27
N CYS A 261 1.10 9.38 -13.78
CA CYS A 261 1.98 8.21 -13.65
C CYS A 261 3.34 8.40 -14.34
N LYS A 262 3.41 9.09 -15.49
CA LYS A 262 4.70 9.41 -16.12
C LYS A 262 5.56 10.28 -15.21
N LYS A 263 4.97 11.30 -14.59
CA LYS A 263 5.65 12.14 -13.61
C LYS A 263 6.12 11.33 -12.39
N ALA A 264 5.29 10.42 -11.88
CA ALA A 264 5.67 9.53 -10.78
C ALA A 264 6.85 8.62 -11.14
N LYS A 265 6.87 8.10 -12.38
CA LYS A 265 7.97 7.26 -12.90
C LYS A 265 9.30 8.01 -12.99
N GLU A 266 9.28 9.31 -13.30
CA GLU A 266 10.47 10.17 -13.33
C GLU A 266 11.00 10.50 -11.93
N ASN A 267 10.18 10.30 -10.88
CA ASN A 267 10.49 10.64 -9.50
C ASN A 267 10.30 9.42 -8.56
N PRO A 268 11.06 8.32 -8.77
CA PRO A 268 10.80 7.04 -8.10
C PRO A 268 10.96 7.06 -6.57
N ASN A 269 11.69 8.04 -6.03
CA ASN A 269 11.93 8.19 -4.59
C ASN A 269 10.83 8.99 -3.87
N LYS A 270 9.86 9.56 -4.60
CA LYS A 270 8.75 10.35 -4.04
C LYS A 270 7.44 9.57 -4.15
N LYS A 271 6.54 9.76 -3.19
CA LYS A 271 5.21 9.13 -3.20
C LYS A 271 4.24 10.02 -3.97
N PHE A 272 3.39 9.42 -4.80
CA PHE A 272 2.41 10.13 -5.61
C PHE A 272 1.02 9.64 -5.26
N VAL A 273 0.08 10.53 -4.96
CA VAL A 273 -1.29 10.14 -4.59
C VAL A 273 -2.29 10.66 -5.62
N PHE A 274 -3.09 9.77 -6.18
CA PHE A 274 -4.14 10.11 -7.13
C PHE A 274 -5.51 9.88 -6.48
N THR A 275 -6.26 10.96 -6.28
CA THR A 275 -7.60 10.92 -5.68
C THR A 275 -8.66 10.91 -6.78
N ILE A 276 -9.58 9.95 -6.69
CA ILE A 276 -10.74 9.80 -7.58
C ILE A 276 -12.00 9.97 -6.74
N ASP A 277 -12.60 11.14 -6.85
CA ASP A 277 -13.85 11.46 -6.16
C ASP A 277 -15.05 10.88 -6.92
N GLU A 278 -16.06 10.42 -6.18
CA GLU A 278 -17.26 9.78 -6.75
C GLU A 278 -16.93 8.62 -7.70
N ILE A 279 -16.00 7.76 -7.29
CA ILE A 279 -15.41 6.72 -8.15
C ILE A 279 -16.45 5.74 -8.73
N ASN A 280 -17.58 5.56 -8.07
CA ASN A 280 -18.69 4.71 -8.51
C ASN A 280 -19.56 5.36 -9.61
N ARG A 281 -19.44 6.66 -9.86
CA ARG A 281 -20.21 7.37 -10.91
C ARG A 281 -19.67 7.19 -12.33
N GLY A 282 -18.61 6.40 -12.49
CA GLY A 282 -18.07 6.04 -13.81
C GLY A 282 -17.78 4.54 -13.90
N GLU A 283 -17.77 4.03 -15.13
CA GLU A 283 -17.51 2.63 -15.41
C GLU A 283 -16.01 2.33 -15.28
N ILE A 284 -15.55 2.07 -14.05
CA ILE A 284 -14.13 2.00 -13.69
C ILE A 284 -13.35 1.05 -14.60
N SER A 285 -13.88 -0.13 -14.89
CA SER A 285 -13.24 -1.12 -15.76
C SER A 285 -12.99 -0.57 -17.17
N LYS A 286 -13.94 0.19 -17.70
CA LYS A 286 -13.81 0.86 -19.01
C LYS A 286 -12.87 2.06 -18.94
N ILE A 287 -12.95 2.87 -17.88
CA ILE A 287 -12.11 4.06 -17.71
C ILE A 287 -10.63 3.68 -17.57
N PHE A 288 -10.31 2.65 -16.77
CA PHE A 288 -8.93 2.18 -16.61
C PHE A 288 -8.44 1.37 -17.81
N GLY A 289 -9.33 0.72 -18.57
CA GLY A 289 -8.98 -0.11 -19.71
C GLY A 289 -7.94 -1.18 -19.33
N GLU A 290 -6.82 -1.22 -20.03
CA GLU A 290 -5.76 -2.20 -19.78
C GLU A 290 -5.04 -1.95 -18.45
N LEU A 291 -5.06 -0.73 -17.92
CA LEU A 291 -4.46 -0.41 -16.61
C LEU A 291 -5.19 -1.06 -15.45
N PHE A 292 -6.37 -1.60 -15.70
CA PHE A 292 -7.07 -2.48 -14.77
C PHE A 292 -6.21 -3.68 -14.33
N PHE A 293 -5.26 -4.13 -15.16
CA PHE A 293 -4.28 -5.13 -14.74
C PHE A 293 -3.24 -4.54 -13.77
N SER A 294 -2.63 -3.40 -14.14
CA SER A 294 -1.54 -2.79 -13.38
C SER A 294 -1.98 -2.05 -12.12
N ILE A 295 -3.29 -1.82 -11.93
CA ILE A 295 -3.82 -1.20 -10.71
C ILE A 295 -3.66 -2.12 -9.49
N ASP A 296 -3.67 -3.43 -9.74
CA ASP A 296 -3.43 -4.46 -8.73
C ASP A 296 -2.02 -4.28 -8.15
N PRO A 297 -1.86 -4.11 -6.82
CA PRO A 297 -0.57 -3.82 -6.21
C PRO A 297 0.54 -4.82 -6.57
N ASP A 298 0.17 -6.10 -6.75
CA ASP A 298 1.10 -7.18 -7.10
C ASP A 298 1.62 -7.09 -8.55
N TYR A 299 0.94 -6.30 -9.40
CA TYR A 299 1.27 -6.08 -10.81
C TYR A 299 1.60 -4.61 -11.08
N ARG A 300 2.17 -3.90 -10.12
CA ARG A 300 2.71 -2.56 -10.36
C ARG A 300 4.14 -2.61 -10.87
N GLY A 301 4.60 -1.50 -11.43
CA GLY A 301 5.95 -1.43 -11.99
C GLY A 301 6.09 -2.22 -13.29
N LYS A 302 7.31 -2.65 -13.61
CA LYS A 302 7.62 -3.28 -14.91
C LYS A 302 6.90 -4.61 -15.13
N ASP A 303 6.54 -5.32 -14.07
CA ASP A 303 5.80 -6.59 -14.15
C ASP A 303 4.33 -6.37 -14.55
N GLY A 304 3.83 -5.14 -14.38
CA GLY A 304 2.51 -4.67 -14.76
C GLY A 304 2.36 -4.13 -16.17
N LYS A 305 3.37 -4.28 -17.02
CA LYS A 305 3.38 -3.69 -18.35
C LYS A 305 2.20 -4.16 -19.20
N VAL A 306 1.48 -3.19 -19.74
CA VAL A 306 0.40 -3.40 -20.70
C VAL A 306 0.64 -2.58 -21.95
N THR A 307 0.13 -3.07 -23.08
CA THR A 307 0.05 -2.30 -24.32
C THR A 307 -1.30 -1.61 -24.35
N THR A 308 -1.31 -0.28 -24.47
CA THR A 308 -2.55 0.50 -24.47
C THR A 308 -3.24 0.49 -25.83
N GLN A 309 -4.55 0.78 -25.87
CA GLN A 309 -5.36 0.77 -27.10
C GLN A 309 -4.75 1.55 -28.28
N TYR A 310 -4.05 2.67 -28.03
CA TYR A 310 -3.44 3.51 -29.07
C TYR A 310 -1.92 3.32 -29.20
N ALA A 311 -1.36 2.24 -28.66
CA ALA A 311 0.09 1.99 -28.67
C ALA A 311 0.69 1.90 -30.08
N ASN A 312 -0.09 1.47 -31.07
CA ASN A 312 0.33 1.43 -32.48
C ASN A 312 0.56 2.83 -33.07
N LEU A 313 -0.06 3.88 -32.52
CA LEU A 313 0.13 5.27 -32.93
C LEU A 313 1.34 5.92 -32.26
N ARG A 314 2.03 5.21 -31.36
CA ARG A 314 3.25 5.69 -30.70
C ARG A 314 4.49 5.16 -31.40
N GLU A 315 5.45 6.05 -31.64
CA GLU A 315 6.77 5.69 -32.16
C GLU A 315 7.63 5.00 -31.09
N THR A 316 7.57 5.48 -29.85
CA THR A 316 8.28 4.98 -28.66
C THR A 316 7.32 4.79 -27.47
N ASP A 317 7.74 4.07 -26.43
CA ASP A 317 6.92 3.81 -25.22
C ASP A 317 5.54 3.19 -25.51
N LYS A 318 5.54 2.11 -26.30
CA LYS A 318 4.32 1.35 -26.65
C LYS A 318 3.70 0.62 -25.45
N GLU A 319 4.50 0.39 -24.40
CA GLU A 319 4.05 -0.23 -23.17
C GLU A 319 3.97 0.79 -22.04
N PHE A 320 3.01 0.59 -21.14
CA PHE A 320 2.79 1.45 -20.00
C PHE A 320 2.40 0.61 -18.77
N TYR A 321 2.64 1.15 -17.58
CA TYR A 321 2.31 0.51 -16.30
C TYR A 321 2.10 1.59 -15.23
N ILE A 322 1.39 1.26 -14.16
CA ILE A 322 1.24 2.12 -12.98
C ILE A 322 2.51 1.97 -12.12
N PRO A 323 3.26 3.05 -11.85
CA PRO A 323 4.46 2.97 -11.02
C PRO A 323 4.18 2.51 -9.59
N GLU A 324 5.17 1.84 -8.98
CA GLU A 324 5.07 1.33 -7.59
C GLU A 324 4.87 2.46 -6.57
N ASN A 325 5.34 3.67 -6.86
CA ASN A 325 5.26 4.83 -5.98
C ASN A 325 3.97 5.67 -6.13
N VAL A 326 3.01 5.21 -6.95
CA VAL A 326 1.66 5.81 -7.03
C VAL A 326 0.79 5.24 -5.91
N TYR A 327 -0.23 5.94 -5.45
CA TYR A 327 -1.24 5.48 -4.49
C TYR A 327 -2.58 6.02 -4.95
N ILE A 328 -3.66 5.24 -4.82
CA ILE A 328 -4.98 5.64 -5.31
C ILE A 328 -5.96 5.71 -4.14
N ILE A 329 -6.63 6.86 -3.99
CA ILE A 329 -7.73 7.03 -3.03
C ILE A 329 -9.01 7.28 -3.82
N GLY A 330 -9.97 6.37 -3.72
CA GLY A 330 -11.34 6.57 -4.19
C GLY A 330 -12.25 7.06 -3.08
N THR A 331 -13.24 7.88 -3.41
CA THR A 331 -14.38 8.17 -2.52
C THR A 331 -15.68 7.73 -3.19
N MET A 332 -16.63 7.20 -2.42
CA MET A 332 -17.94 6.84 -2.94
C MET A 332 -19.04 7.02 -1.88
N ASN A 333 -20.23 7.43 -2.31
CA ASN A 333 -21.43 7.37 -1.46
C ASN A 333 -22.12 6.01 -1.65
N ASP A 334 -22.57 5.41 -0.56
CA ASP A 334 -23.13 4.05 -0.57
C ASP A 334 -24.52 3.97 -1.20
N ILE A 335 -25.27 5.08 -1.20
CA ILE A 335 -26.69 5.12 -1.57
C ILE A 335 -26.95 5.70 -2.96
N ASP A 336 -25.92 6.13 -3.69
CA ASP A 336 -26.11 6.72 -5.02
C ASP A 336 -26.72 5.67 -5.96
N ARG A 337 -27.98 5.86 -6.35
CA ARG A 337 -28.78 4.84 -7.06
C ARG A 337 -28.40 4.69 -8.55
N SER A 338 -27.60 5.61 -9.09
CA SER A 338 -27.24 5.70 -10.53
C SER A 338 -25.78 5.33 -10.82
N VAL A 339 -25.21 4.44 -10.02
CA VAL A 339 -23.76 4.15 -10.02
C VAL A 339 -23.45 2.75 -10.50
N ASP A 340 -22.28 2.58 -11.10
CA ASP A 340 -21.81 1.27 -11.51
C ASP A 340 -21.47 0.44 -10.27
N THR A 341 -21.93 -0.80 -10.27
CA THR A 341 -21.62 -1.74 -9.19
C THR A 341 -20.17 -2.20 -9.32
N PHE A 342 -19.40 -2.02 -8.24
CA PHE A 342 -18.06 -2.58 -8.14
C PHE A 342 -18.06 -4.09 -8.31
N ASP A 343 -17.41 -4.57 -9.37
CA ASP A 343 -17.23 -6.00 -9.61
C ASP A 343 -16.27 -6.64 -8.58
N PHE A 344 -16.27 -7.98 -8.54
CA PHE A 344 -15.40 -8.72 -7.63
C PHE A 344 -13.90 -8.50 -7.91
N ALA A 345 -13.53 -8.19 -9.15
CA ALA A 345 -12.15 -7.94 -9.52
C ALA A 345 -11.64 -6.63 -8.90
N MET A 346 -12.44 -5.57 -8.91
CA MET A 346 -12.14 -4.31 -8.25
C MET A 346 -12.13 -4.46 -6.73
N ARG A 347 -13.09 -5.19 -6.16
CA ARG A 347 -13.13 -5.44 -4.72
C ARG A 347 -11.86 -6.09 -4.18
N ARG A 348 -11.16 -6.89 -4.99
CA ARG A 348 -9.87 -7.50 -4.61
C ARG A 348 -8.69 -6.53 -4.66
N ARG A 349 -8.74 -5.50 -5.51
CA ARG A 349 -7.61 -4.59 -5.78
C ARG A 349 -7.63 -3.32 -4.96
N PHE A 350 -8.76 -3.02 -4.32
CA PHE A 350 -8.93 -1.91 -3.41
C PHE A 350 -9.22 -2.40 -2.00
N ARG A 351 -8.64 -1.72 -1.01
CA ARG A 351 -9.12 -1.84 0.37
C ARG A 351 -10.32 -0.92 0.55
N PHE A 352 -11.43 -1.45 1.06
CA PHE A 352 -12.63 -0.66 1.35
C PHE A 352 -12.64 -0.29 2.84
N VAL A 353 -12.86 0.99 3.11
CA VAL A 353 -12.93 1.53 4.46
C VAL A 353 -14.18 2.39 4.58
N GLU A 354 -15.08 1.95 5.44
CA GLU A 354 -16.30 2.68 5.78
C GLU A 354 -15.96 3.85 6.69
N ILE A 355 -16.51 5.02 6.36
CA ILE A 355 -16.43 6.25 7.14
C ILE A 355 -17.84 6.57 7.64
N LYS A 356 -18.08 6.33 8.93
CA LYS A 356 -19.38 6.56 9.57
C LYS A 356 -19.53 8.01 10.00
N ALA A 357 -20.77 8.49 10.06
CA ALA A 357 -21.07 9.83 10.56
C ALA A 357 -20.53 10.05 11.98
N ALA A 358 -20.71 9.08 12.87
CA ALA A 358 -20.21 9.13 14.25
C ALA A 358 -18.68 9.30 14.34
N ASP A 359 -17.92 8.69 13.43
CA ASP A 359 -16.45 8.74 13.43
C ASP A 359 -15.90 10.12 13.01
N THR A 360 -16.76 11.00 12.51
CA THR A 360 -16.37 12.29 11.90
C THR A 360 -16.97 13.50 12.60
N MET A 361 -17.62 13.29 13.76
CA MET A 361 -18.23 14.35 14.58
C MET A 361 -17.21 15.39 15.05
N GLY A 362 -15.94 15.00 15.22
CA GLY A 362 -14.85 15.91 15.57
C GLY A 362 -14.52 16.95 14.49
N MET A 363 -15.15 16.90 13.31
CA MET A 363 -14.96 17.88 12.23
C MET A 363 -15.35 19.31 12.63
N TRP A 364 -16.25 19.46 13.60
CA TRP A 364 -16.63 20.77 14.12
C TRP A 364 -15.62 21.30 15.15
N GLU A 365 -14.85 20.42 15.78
CA GLU A 365 -13.84 20.78 16.77
C GLU A 365 -12.62 21.40 16.08
N ASN A 366 -12.05 22.44 16.69
CA ASN A 366 -10.90 23.17 16.13
C ASN A 366 -11.16 23.79 14.75
N ASN A 367 -12.42 24.10 14.45
CA ASN A 367 -12.82 24.85 13.28
C ASN A 367 -13.13 26.30 13.69
N ASP A 368 -12.25 27.23 13.34
CA ASP A 368 -12.39 28.66 13.71
C ASP A 368 -13.68 29.32 13.17
N LYS A 369 -14.39 28.64 12.25
CA LYS A 369 -15.65 29.11 11.67
C LYS A 369 -16.88 28.47 12.30
N PHE A 370 -16.73 27.61 13.30
CA PHE A 370 -17.81 26.92 13.97
C PHE A 370 -17.75 27.16 15.48
N ASP A 371 -18.84 27.64 16.06
CA ASP A 371 -18.89 28.08 17.44
C ASP A 371 -18.89 26.87 18.38
N ASN A 372 -17.91 26.83 19.29
CA ASN A 372 -17.69 25.67 20.16
C ASN A 372 -18.88 25.37 21.09
N ASP A 373 -19.63 26.40 21.51
CA ASP A 373 -20.83 26.24 22.34
C ASP A 373 -22.01 25.60 21.58
N LYS A 374 -21.97 25.58 20.24
CA LYS A 374 -22.99 24.95 19.40
C LYS A 374 -22.70 23.48 19.07
N ILE A 375 -21.48 23.01 19.35
CA ILE A 375 -21.04 21.66 18.99
C ILE A 375 -21.86 20.57 19.70
N GLU A 376 -22.18 20.75 20.99
CA GLU A 376 -22.90 19.74 21.76
C GLU A 376 -24.33 19.55 21.25
N GLU A 377 -25.06 20.64 21.00
CA GLU A 377 -26.40 20.61 20.43
C GLU A 377 -26.39 19.98 19.02
N ALA A 378 -25.46 20.39 18.15
CA ALA A 378 -25.29 19.80 16.83
C ALA A 378 -25.05 18.28 16.88
N ARG A 379 -24.22 17.84 17.84
CA ARG A 379 -23.91 16.41 18.04
C ARG A 379 -25.15 15.64 18.49
N ASN A 380 -25.92 16.16 19.43
CA ASN A 380 -27.14 15.50 19.92
C ASN A 380 -28.18 15.38 18.81
N ARG A 381 -28.47 16.49 18.10
CA ARG A 381 -29.45 16.51 17.00
C ARG A 381 -29.07 15.54 15.87
N LEU A 382 -27.81 15.53 15.44
CA LEU A 382 -27.35 14.60 14.39
C LEU A 382 -27.39 13.14 14.85
N THR A 383 -27.04 12.87 16.10
CA THR A 383 -27.10 11.51 16.67
C THR A 383 -28.54 11.00 16.72
N ASN A 384 -29.47 11.82 17.20
CA ASN A 384 -30.88 11.47 17.28
C ASN A 384 -31.50 11.29 15.90
N LEU A 385 -31.20 12.18 14.96
CA LEU A 385 -31.63 12.04 13.56
C LEU A 385 -31.11 10.73 12.95
N ASN A 386 -29.82 10.42 13.08
CA ASN A 386 -29.25 9.21 12.50
C ASN A 386 -29.78 7.92 13.14
N LYS A 387 -30.10 7.96 14.44
CA LYS A 387 -30.80 6.87 15.11
C LYS A 387 -32.18 6.67 14.49
N ALA A 388 -32.97 7.73 14.37
CA ALA A 388 -34.29 7.68 13.76
C ALA A 388 -34.24 7.22 12.29
N ILE A 389 -33.23 7.63 11.51
CA ILE A 389 -33.01 7.12 10.14
C ILE A 389 -32.82 5.60 10.13
N SER A 390 -32.08 5.04 11.09
CA SER A 390 -31.89 3.59 11.18
C SER A 390 -33.12 2.82 11.65
N ASP A 391 -33.99 3.48 12.41
CA ASP A 391 -35.24 2.88 12.91
C ASP A 391 -36.39 2.98 11.89
N THR A 392 -36.24 3.80 10.83
CA THR A 392 -37.23 3.95 9.75
C THR A 392 -37.17 2.78 8.76
N GLU A 393 -38.33 2.20 8.45
CA GLU A 393 -38.45 1.09 7.50
C GLU A 393 -37.91 1.48 6.11
N GLY A 394 -37.08 0.60 5.52
CA GLY A 394 -36.48 0.81 4.21
C GLY A 394 -35.19 1.66 4.22
N LEU A 395 -34.83 2.27 5.36
CA LEU A 395 -33.57 2.97 5.56
C LEU A 395 -32.62 2.15 6.45
N ASN A 396 -31.34 2.55 6.49
CA ASN A 396 -30.29 1.93 7.30
C ASN A 396 -29.11 2.91 7.47
N SER A 397 -27.99 2.44 8.03
CA SER A 397 -26.81 3.28 8.27
C SER A 397 -26.18 3.91 7.02
N HIS A 398 -26.40 3.36 5.83
CA HIS A 398 -25.91 3.96 4.58
C HIS A 398 -26.62 5.28 4.24
N TYR A 399 -27.81 5.51 4.81
CA TYR A 399 -28.61 6.73 4.68
C TYR A 399 -28.34 7.75 5.79
N HIS A 400 -27.39 7.50 6.67
CA HIS A 400 -27.03 8.48 7.70
C HIS A 400 -26.62 9.82 7.09
N ILE A 401 -26.92 10.89 7.80
CA ILE A 401 -26.42 12.22 7.50
C ILE A 401 -25.08 12.39 8.18
N GLY A 402 -24.08 12.86 7.44
CA GLY A 402 -22.77 13.14 7.99
C GLY A 402 -22.63 14.57 8.58
N PRO A 403 -21.66 14.79 9.48
CA PRO A 403 -21.44 16.06 10.16
C PRO A 403 -21.18 17.27 9.26
N SER A 404 -20.74 17.06 8.01
CA SER A 404 -20.42 18.18 7.12
C SER A 404 -21.65 19.00 6.71
N TYR A 405 -22.87 18.46 6.82
CA TYR A 405 -24.10 19.23 6.60
C TYR A 405 -24.23 20.36 7.64
N PHE A 406 -23.84 20.11 8.88
CA PHE A 406 -23.94 21.08 9.97
C PHE A 406 -22.90 22.19 9.86
N LEU A 407 -21.83 22.04 9.04
CA LEU A 407 -20.93 23.14 8.71
C LEU A 407 -21.62 24.31 7.99
N LYS A 408 -22.90 24.16 7.59
CA LYS A 408 -23.74 25.24 7.08
C LYS A 408 -24.39 26.09 8.19
N LEU A 409 -24.41 25.65 9.44
CA LEU A 409 -24.99 26.39 10.56
C LEU A 409 -24.50 27.85 10.67
N PRO A 410 -23.19 28.15 10.58
CA PRO A 410 -22.72 29.54 10.62
C PRO A 410 -23.33 30.41 9.52
N SER A 411 -23.64 29.84 8.34
CA SER A 411 -24.24 30.57 7.22
C SER A 411 -25.74 30.83 7.38
N VAL A 412 -26.41 30.09 8.27
CA VAL A 412 -27.81 30.29 8.64
C VAL A 412 -27.94 30.86 10.06
N ASN A 413 -26.92 31.55 10.56
CA ASN A 413 -26.88 32.14 11.91
C ASN A 413 -27.21 31.15 13.04
N TYR A 414 -26.78 29.90 12.88
CA TYR A 414 -27.06 28.78 13.79
C TYR A 414 -28.55 28.50 14.01
N ASP A 415 -29.38 28.82 13.01
CA ASP A 415 -30.79 28.43 12.97
C ASP A 415 -30.93 26.97 12.50
N TYR A 416 -31.28 26.08 13.42
CA TYR A 416 -31.46 24.66 13.15
C TYR A 416 -32.73 24.35 12.35
N ASP A 417 -33.73 25.23 12.34
CA ASP A 417 -34.92 25.07 11.51
C ASP A 417 -34.59 25.43 10.06
N LEU A 418 -33.81 26.48 9.81
CA LEU A 418 -33.29 26.78 8.47
C LEU A 418 -32.31 25.71 7.98
N LEU A 419 -31.44 25.18 8.84
CA LEU A 419 -30.58 24.03 8.46
C LEU A 419 -31.44 22.85 8.00
N TRP A 420 -32.52 22.57 8.74
CA TRP A 420 -33.44 21.50 8.41
C TRP A 420 -34.14 21.75 7.08
N SER A 421 -34.88 22.86 6.94
CA SER A 421 -35.72 23.13 5.77
C SER A 421 -34.92 23.23 4.47
N ASP A 422 -33.73 23.84 4.52
CA ASP A 422 -33.00 24.20 3.32
C ASP A 422 -32.03 23.10 2.86
N TYR A 423 -31.51 22.28 3.80
CA TYR A 423 -30.42 21.34 3.50
C TYR A 423 -30.73 19.88 3.85
N LEU A 424 -31.46 19.60 4.93
CA LEU A 424 -31.72 18.22 5.38
C LEU A 424 -33.04 17.68 4.85
N GLU A 425 -34.13 18.43 4.97
CA GLU A 425 -35.47 18.02 4.57
C GLU A 425 -35.55 17.62 3.08
N PRO A 426 -34.99 18.37 2.11
CA PRO A 426 -35.05 17.98 0.71
C PRO A 426 -34.37 16.64 0.43
N LEU A 427 -33.25 16.38 1.10
CA LEU A 427 -32.51 15.11 0.97
C LEU A 427 -33.28 13.94 1.59
N LEU A 428 -33.86 14.15 2.77
CA LEU A 428 -34.64 13.11 3.47
C LEU A 428 -35.93 12.78 2.71
N LYS A 429 -36.56 13.76 2.05
CA LYS A 429 -37.67 13.51 1.11
C LYS A 429 -37.23 12.59 -0.03
N ASP A 430 -36.05 12.81 -0.61
CA ASP A 430 -35.52 11.92 -1.64
C ASP A 430 -35.25 10.49 -1.13
N TYR A 431 -34.85 10.34 0.14
CA TYR A 431 -34.66 9.01 0.75
C TYR A 431 -35.97 8.27 0.92
N LEU A 432 -37.00 8.97 1.43
CA LEU A 432 -38.32 8.42 1.71
C LEU A 432 -39.20 8.31 0.47
N ARG A 433 -38.78 8.89 -0.67
CA ARG A 433 -39.57 8.93 -1.90
C ARG A 433 -40.05 7.54 -2.32
N GLY A 434 -41.36 7.36 -2.35
CA GLY A 434 -42.01 6.09 -2.71
C GLY A 434 -42.23 5.13 -1.55
N SER A 435 -41.96 5.54 -0.30
CA SER A 435 -42.47 4.87 0.90
C SER A 435 -43.97 5.14 1.09
N TYR A 436 -44.68 4.23 1.76
CA TYR A 436 -46.13 4.36 1.99
C TYR A 436 -46.47 5.50 2.97
N ASP A 437 -45.58 5.74 3.95
CA ASP A 437 -45.78 6.68 5.05
C ASP A 437 -44.75 7.83 5.00
N GLU A 438 -44.54 8.41 3.81
CA GLU A 438 -43.48 9.42 3.56
C GLU A 438 -43.58 10.61 4.52
N THR A 439 -44.78 11.18 4.69
CA THR A 439 -45.03 12.33 5.58
C THR A 439 -44.80 11.97 7.05
N ASP A 440 -45.43 10.90 7.54
CA ASP A 440 -45.30 10.47 8.93
C ASP A 440 -43.85 10.09 9.29
N SER A 441 -43.12 9.51 8.34
CA SER A 441 -41.70 9.18 8.52
C SER A 441 -40.85 10.44 8.59
N LEU A 442 -41.10 11.43 7.72
CA LEU A 442 -40.38 12.70 7.72
C LEU A 442 -40.62 13.48 9.02
N ASP A 443 -41.86 13.50 9.52
CA ASP A 443 -42.22 14.15 10.78
C ASP A 443 -41.51 13.49 11.97
N LYS A 444 -41.46 12.16 12.03
CA LYS A 444 -40.66 11.43 13.05
C LYS A 444 -39.18 11.79 13.00
N LEU A 445 -38.60 11.94 11.80
CA LEU A 445 -37.21 12.35 11.64
C LEU A 445 -37.00 13.80 12.14
N LYS A 446 -37.94 14.72 11.86
CA LYS A 446 -37.89 16.10 12.36
C LYS A 446 -38.02 16.14 13.87
N ASP A 447 -38.94 15.38 14.45
CA ASP A 447 -39.10 15.28 15.91
C ASP A 447 -37.85 14.75 16.59
N ALA A 448 -37.21 13.72 16.02
CA ALA A 448 -35.94 13.20 16.53
C ALA A 448 -34.81 14.24 16.43
N TYR A 449 -34.71 14.96 15.30
CA TYR A 449 -33.75 16.04 15.12
C TYR A 449 -33.98 17.22 16.07
N ASN A 450 -35.23 17.48 16.47
CA ASN A 450 -35.59 18.54 17.41
C ASN A 450 -35.42 18.15 18.88
N ASN A 451 -35.34 16.86 19.18
CA ASN A 451 -35.19 16.38 20.55
C ASN A 451 -33.73 16.60 21.01
N GLU A 452 -33.50 17.57 21.89
CA GLU A 452 -32.16 17.92 22.38
C GLU A 452 -31.58 16.92 23.39
N GLY A 453 -32.37 15.92 23.83
CA GLY A 453 -31.96 14.96 24.84
C GLY A 453 -31.74 15.64 26.19
N LYS A 454 -32.76 15.60 27.06
CA LYS A 454 -32.45 15.60 28.50
C LYS A 454 -31.65 14.32 28.75
N THR A 455 -30.44 14.45 29.26
CA THR A 455 -29.76 13.34 29.90
C THR A 455 -30.69 12.78 30.98
N ASP A 456 -31.16 11.55 30.80
CA ASP A 456 -31.82 10.79 31.87
C ASP A 456 -30.77 10.54 32.96
N GLU A 457 -30.67 11.47 33.91
CA GLU A 457 -30.31 11.12 35.29
C GLU A 457 -31.56 10.53 35.96
N THR A 458 -31.36 9.47 36.76
CA THR A 458 -32.35 8.61 37.46
C THR A 458 -32.85 7.42 36.62
N HIS A 459 -32.66 6.14 36.99
CA HIS A 459 -32.46 5.49 38.29
C HIS A 459 -31.55 4.26 38.22
#